data_AF-E6TWF5-F1
#
_entry.id   AF-E6TWF5-F1
#
_cell.length_a   1.000
_cell.length_b   1.000
_cell.length_c   1.000
_cell.angle_alpha   90.00
_cell.angle_beta   90.00
_cell.angle_gamma   90.00
#
_symmetry.space_group_name_H-M   'P 1'
#
loop_
_entity.id
_entity.type
_entity.pdbx_description
1 polymer ?
#
loop_
_entity_poly.entity_id
_entity_poly.type
_entity_poly.pdbx_seq_one_letter_code
_entity_poly.pdbx_strand_id
1 'polypeptide(L)'
;MLKKLHIVFLLAFMVGALPMEASAEDKNIAREFMISFIEGKEESPYDTYLADGVVVPEIREHTRVKGYSSLSSPLKNTKVVIGYFEDDLADDRMAFIWELTVEDDKITNIRVVHDGSNPMINEEKTVKEYEELNGTSILVPSDLPFTITHVDGAVNDDQLEITYKNGLLNDLLSINVGPKTYDIDNYSGDGYESLHLSDGTKVLFYSGEAASEQQLIFQKSNLQYTIRLNTHSSETYDIIKVVESM
;
A
#
# COMPACT_ATOMS: atom_id res chain seq x y z
N MET A 1 68.24 24.84 62.66
CA MET A 1 67.28 25.57 61.81
C MET A 1 67.08 24.81 60.51
N LEU A 2 65.83 24.73 60.07
CA LEU A 2 65.31 24.32 58.75
C LEU A 2 65.63 22.89 58.24
N LYS A 3 64.61 22.01 58.27
CA LYS A 3 64.28 21.01 57.23
C LYS A 3 63.00 20.24 57.61
N LYS A 4 61.85 20.91 57.58
CA LYS A 4 60.52 20.27 57.56
C LYS A 4 59.55 21.15 56.79
N LEU A 5 59.60 21.07 55.47
CA LEU A 5 58.52 21.47 54.56
C LEU A 5 58.85 20.84 53.20
N HIS A 6 57.85 20.58 52.38
CA HIS A 6 57.90 19.87 51.08
C HIS A 6 57.66 18.36 51.13
N ILE A 7 56.58 17.95 51.80
CA ILE A 7 55.74 16.84 51.32
C ILE A 7 54.33 17.41 51.21
N VAL A 8 54.16 18.25 50.20
CA VAL A 8 52.88 18.76 49.74
C VAL A 8 52.77 18.27 48.30
N PHE A 9 51.60 17.76 47.94
CA PHE A 9 51.15 17.65 46.53
C PHE A 9 51.61 16.45 45.68
N LEU A 10 51.51 15.21 46.16
CA LEU A 10 51.50 14.07 45.22
C LEU A 10 50.47 12.97 45.51
N LEU A 11 49.63 13.16 46.54
CA LEU A 11 48.62 12.16 46.92
C LEU A 11 47.17 12.66 46.77
N ALA A 12 46.95 13.79 46.11
CA ALA A 12 45.61 14.39 45.93
C ALA A 12 45.09 14.36 44.48
N PHE A 13 45.80 13.71 43.54
CA PHE A 13 45.37 13.61 42.14
C PHE A 13 44.73 12.26 41.75
N MET A 14 44.51 11.35 42.71
CA MET A 14 43.63 10.18 42.51
C MET A 14 42.24 10.43 43.11
N VAL A 15 41.70 11.63 42.89
CA VAL A 15 40.27 11.86 43.01
C VAL A 15 39.63 11.40 41.71
N GLY A 16 39.02 10.21 41.75
CA GLY A 16 37.83 9.87 40.97
C GLY A 16 37.94 9.96 39.45
N ALA A 17 38.81 9.17 38.83
CA ALA A 17 38.42 8.55 37.57
C ALA A 17 37.51 7.37 37.93
N LEU A 18 36.24 7.66 38.26
CA LEU A 18 35.22 6.63 38.14
C LEU A 18 35.25 6.19 36.66
N PRO A 19 35.22 4.89 36.33
CA PRO A 19 34.84 4.50 35.00
C PRO A 19 33.42 5.04 34.83
N MET A 20 33.31 6.18 34.17
CA MET A 20 32.08 6.53 33.49
C MET A 20 32.00 5.44 32.42
N GLU A 21 31.28 4.36 32.72
CA GLU A 21 30.61 3.61 31.67
C GLU A 21 29.88 4.70 30.89
N ALA A 22 30.44 5.03 29.72
CA ALA A 22 29.63 5.62 28.69
C ALA A 22 28.49 4.63 28.55
N SER A 23 27.32 5.00 29.05
CA SER A 23 26.07 4.41 28.62
C SER A 23 26.12 4.58 27.11
N ALA A 24 26.56 3.54 26.39
CA ALA A 24 26.29 3.43 24.98
C ALA A 24 24.79 3.63 24.90
N GLU A 25 24.38 4.77 24.37
CA GLU A 25 22.99 5.03 24.08
C GLU A 25 22.56 3.85 23.22
N ASP A 26 21.74 2.95 23.76
CA ASP A 26 21.32 1.72 23.10
C ASP A 26 20.87 2.11 21.69
N LYS A 27 21.70 1.78 20.70
CA LYS A 27 21.50 2.26 19.34
C LYS A 27 20.21 1.64 18.84
N ASN A 28 19.15 2.43 18.78
CA ASN A 28 17.85 1.93 18.37
C ASN A 28 17.85 1.75 16.85
N ILE A 29 18.33 0.60 16.38
CA ILE A 29 18.48 0.26 14.96
C ILE A 29 17.18 0.44 14.20
N ALA A 30 16.04 0.07 14.79
CA ALA A 30 14.73 0.27 14.18
C ALA A 30 14.44 1.76 13.93
N ARG A 31 14.75 2.64 14.90
CA ARG A 31 14.60 4.09 14.73
C ARG A 31 15.50 4.64 13.63
N GLU A 32 16.78 4.28 13.64
CA GLU A 32 17.76 4.77 12.66
C GLU A 32 17.42 4.30 11.23
N PHE A 33 17.01 3.04 11.09
CA PHE A 33 16.48 2.51 9.84
C PHE A 33 15.28 3.32 9.35
N MET A 34 14.28 3.56 10.20
CA MET A 34 13.07 4.29 9.80
C MET A 34 13.35 5.75 9.40
N ILE A 35 14.27 6.43 10.10
CA ILE A 35 14.71 7.77 9.75
C ILE A 35 15.36 7.77 8.36
N SER A 36 16.31 6.86 8.13
CA SER A 36 17.00 6.74 6.84
C SER A 36 16.03 6.36 5.71
N PHE A 37 15.12 5.43 5.96
CA PHE A 37 14.11 4.96 5.01
C PHE A 37 13.16 6.08 4.57
N ILE A 38 12.65 6.88 5.51
CA ILE A 38 11.68 7.95 5.22
C ILE A 38 12.37 9.19 4.62
N GLU A 39 13.53 9.58 5.14
CA GLU A 39 14.21 10.81 4.71
C GLU A 39 15.05 10.63 3.44
N GLY A 40 15.28 9.39 2.99
CA GLY A 40 16.02 9.10 1.76
C GLY A 40 17.45 9.66 1.76
N LYS A 41 18.11 9.72 2.92
CA LYS A 41 19.42 10.36 3.06
C LYS A 41 20.52 9.54 2.36
N GLU A 42 21.14 10.14 1.33
CA GLU A 42 22.29 9.58 0.62
C GLU A 42 23.50 9.31 1.55
N GLU A 43 23.65 10.07 2.63
CA GLU A 43 24.80 9.97 3.55
C GLU A 43 24.78 8.71 4.45
N SER A 44 23.62 8.06 4.63
CA SER A 44 23.49 6.81 5.37
C SER A 44 22.33 6.00 4.82
N PRO A 45 22.56 5.17 3.79
CA PRO A 45 21.49 4.42 3.14
C PRO A 45 20.90 3.37 4.09
N TYR A 46 19.59 3.16 3.99
CA TYR A 46 18.83 2.34 4.95
C TYR A 46 19.22 0.86 4.92
N ASP A 47 19.81 0.41 3.81
CA ASP A 47 20.34 -0.93 3.59
C ASP A 47 21.45 -1.30 4.59
N THR A 48 22.20 -0.31 5.09
CA THR A 48 23.23 -0.50 6.12
C THR A 48 22.68 -1.03 7.45
N TYR A 49 21.37 -0.93 7.70
CA TYR A 49 20.72 -1.46 8.89
C TYR A 49 20.11 -2.85 8.69
N LEU A 50 20.11 -3.37 7.46
CA LEU A 50 19.53 -4.67 7.11
C LEU A 50 20.57 -5.79 7.25
N ALA A 51 20.12 -6.98 7.63
CA ALA A 51 20.87 -8.21 7.45
C ALA A 51 20.83 -8.67 5.98
N ASP A 52 21.80 -9.49 5.59
CA ASP A 52 21.88 -10.00 4.21
C ASP A 52 20.59 -10.73 3.81
N GLY A 53 20.04 -10.37 2.64
CA GLY A 53 18.83 -11.00 2.08
C GLY A 53 17.50 -10.48 2.62
N VAL A 54 17.51 -9.52 3.56
CA VAL A 54 16.27 -8.86 4.01
C VAL A 54 15.81 -7.85 2.96
N VAL A 55 14.56 -7.97 2.54
CA VAL A 55 13.93 -7.09 1.54
C VAL A 55 12.98 -6.12 2.24
N VAL A 56 13.11 -4.83 1.93
CA VAL A 56 12.17 -3.80 2.39
C VAL A 56 10.93 -3.84 1.50
N PRO A 57 9.71 -3.89 2.07
CA PRO A 57 8.49 -3.82 1.28
C PRO A 57 8.41 -2.53 0.47
N GLU A 58 7.96 -2.64 -0.78
CA GLU A 58 7.81 -1.51 -1.70
C GLU A 58 6.61 -0.64 -1.28
N ILE A 59 6.79 0.68 -1.26
CA ILE A 59 5.68 1.63 -1.03
C ILE A 59 5.17 2.12 -2.39
N ARG A 60 4.03 1.59 -2.84
CA ARG A 60 3.45 1.82 -4.18
C ARG A 60 2.48 3.00 -4.23
N GLU A 61 2.90 4.11 -3.63
CA GLU A 61 2.14 5.35 -3.61
C GLU A 61 3.09 6.54 -3.80
N HIS A 62 2.71 7.50 -4.65
CA HIS A 62 3.50 8.71 -4.89
C HIS A 62 3.47 9.69 -3.72
N THR A 63 2.52 9.52 -2.80
CA THR A 63 2.41 10.32 -1.58
C THR A 63 3.56 9.97 -0.65
N ARG A 64 4.32 10.98 -0.20
CA ARG A 64 5.45 10.77 0.69
C ARG A 64 4.98 10.26 2.05
N VAL A 65 5.83 9.49 2.73
CA VAL A 65 5.62 9.16 4.15
C VAL A 65 6.07 10.36 4.98
N LYS A 66 5.16 11.02 5.68
CA LYS A 66 5.42 12.20 6.53
C LYS A 66 6.23 11.84 7.78
N GLY A 67 6.03 10.63 8.29
CA GLY A 67 6.67 10.18 9.52
C GLY A 67 6.16 8.82 9.96
N TYR A 68 6.55 8.43 11.17
CA TYR A 68 6.15 7.16 11.76
C TYR A 68 5.97 7.24 13.27
N SER A 69 5.20 6.31 13.81
CA SER A 69 5.14 6.01 15.23
C SER A 69 5.66 4.59 15.48
N SER A 70 6.10 4.31 16.71
CA SER A 70 6.59 2.98 17.08
C SER A 70 5.95 2.49 18.36
N LEU A 71 5.66 1.19 18.42
CA LEU A 71 5.06 0.51 19.55
C LEU A 71 5.93 -0.67 19.98
N SER A 72 5.86 -0.99 21.27
CA SER A 72 6.48 -2.20 21.80
C SER A 72 5.70 -3.44 21.36
N SER A 73 6.41 -4.47 20.89
CA SER A 73 5.83 -5.78 20.61
C SER A 73 6.00 -6.71 21.82
N PRO A 74 5.04 -7.62 22.09
CA PRO A 74 5.26 -8.71 23.04
C PRO A 74 6.27 -9.76 22.52
N LEU A 75 6.58 -9.74 21.21
CA LEU A 75 7.58 -10.62 20.61
C LEU A 75 8.99 -10.12 20.94
N LYS A 76 9.87 -11.05 21.31
CA LYS A 76 11.27 -10.75 21.63
C LYS A 76 11.92 -10.07 20.43
N ASN A 77 12.69 -9.01 20.69
CA ASN A 77 13.48 -8.31 19.67
C ASN A 77 12.64 -7.68 18.55
N THR A 78 11.32 -7.55 18.73
CA THR A 78 10.43 -7.01 17.69
C THR A 78 9.96 -5.60 18.04
N LYS A 79 9.89 -4.74 17.03
CA LYS A 79 9.28 -3.40 17.10
C LYS A 79 8.16 -3.31 16.07
N VAL A 80 7.01 -2.78 16.49
CA VAL A 80 5.92 -2.46 15.57
C VAL A 80 6.11 -1.00 15.15
N VAL A 81 6.01 -0.73 13.87
CA VAL A 81 6.17 0.61 13.29
C VAL A 81 4.96 0.92 12.43
N ILE A 82 4.40 2.12 12.59
CA ILE A 82 3.26 2.61 11.82
C ILE A 82 3.73 3.83 11.03
N GLY A 83 3.73 3.75 9.70
CA GLY A 83 4.03 4.88 8.82
C GLY A 83 2.78 5.66 8.45
N TYR A 84 2.90 6.96 8.21
CA TYR A 84 1.79 7.84 7.82
C TYR A 84 2.13 8.62 6.57
N PHE A 85 1.18 8.73 5.64
CA PHE A 85 1.33 9.55 4.44
C PHE A 85 1.24 11.05 4.75
N GLU A 86 1.90 11.85 3.91
CA GLU A 86 1.78 13.31 3.83
C GLU A 86 0.55 13.65 2.96
N ASP A 87 -0.64 13.63 3.55
CA ASP A 87 -1.91 13.91 2.85
C ASP A 87 -2.54 15.24 3.33
N ASP A 88 -3.21 15.96 2.42
CA ASP A 88 -3.89 17.23 2.69
C ASP A 88 -5.27 17.02 3.33
N LEU A 89 -5.83 15.81 3.22
CA LEU A 89 -7.15 15.44 3.71
C LEU A 89 -7.03 14.43 4.87
N ALA A 90 -7.05 14.98 6.09
CA ALA A 90 -6.97 14.30 7.39
C ALA A 90 -5.58 13.76 7.78
N ASP A 91 -5.11 14.20 8.96
CA ASP A 91 -3.73 14.17 9.43
C ASP A 91 -3.09 12.76 9.66
N ASP A 92 -3.75 11.64 9.34
CA ASP A 92 -3.35 10.31 9.85
C ASP A 92 -3.59 9.13 8.88
N ARG A 93 -3.60 9.32 7.55
CA ARG A 93 -3.69 8.16 6.63
C ARG A 93 -2.46 7.26 6.80
N MET A 94 -2.66 6.05 7.34
CA MET A 94 -1.59 5.08 7.57
C MET A 94 -1.05 4.57 6.23
N ALA A 95 0.26 4.68 6.03
CA ALA A 95 0.96 4.14 4.87
C ALA A 95 1.25 2.65 5.03
N PHE A 96 1.64 2.21 6.23
CA PHE A 96 1.91 0.80 6.51
C PHE A 96 1.93 0.55 8.02
N ILE A 97 1.81 -0.72 8.39
CA ILE A 97 2.19 -1.24 9.70
C ILE A 97 3.16 -2.39 9.48
N TRP A 98 4.38 -2.25 9.99
CA TRP A 98 5.43 -3.27 9.88
C TRP A 98 5.87 -3.75 11.25
N GLU A 99 6.27 -5.02 11.32
CA GLU A 99 6.99 -5.59 12.44
C GLU A 99 8.45 -5.83 12.05
N LEU A 100 9.36 -5.12 12.71
CA LEU A 100 10.80 -5.20 12.51
C LEU A 100 11.40 -6.10 13.59
N THR A 101 12.09 -7.17 13.20
CA THR A 101 12.88 -8.00 14.13
C THR A 101 14.33 -7.55 14.10
N VAL A 102 14.90 -7.25 15.27
CA VAL A 102 16.25 -6.69 15.42
C VAL A 102 17.15 -7.65 16.19
N GLU A 103 18.18 -8.18 15.55
CA GLU A 103 19.17 -9.06 16.15
C GLU A 103 20.57 -8.60 15.75
N ASP A 104 21.52 -8.65 16.69
CA ASP A 104 22.92 -8.28 16.46
C ASP A 104 23.10 -6.94 15.70
N ASP A 105 22.38 -5.92 16.16
CA ASP A 105 22.33 -4.57 15.59
C ASP A 105 21.88 -4.48 14.12
N LYS A 106 21.13 -5.48 13.64
CA LYS A 106 20.58 -5.54 12.28
C LYS A 106 19.10 -5.88 12.30
N ILE A 107 18.37 -5.38 11.31
CA ILE A 107 17.01 -5.84 11.02
C ILE A 107 17.12 -7.17 10.26
N THR A 108 16.66 -8.25 10.87
CA THR A 108 16.71 -9.61 10.29
C THR A 108 15.41 -10.03 9.63
N ASN A 109 14.30 -9.35 9.92
CA ASN A 109 13.01 -9.60 9.28
C ASN A 109 12.10 -8.36 9.31
N ILE A 110 11.35 -8.16 8.24
CA ILE A 110 10.29 -7.16 8.12
C ILE A 110 9.00 -7.88 7.76
N ARG A 111 8.08 -8.01 8.73
CA ARG A 111 6.74 -8.56 8.47
C ARG A 111 5.76 -7.42 8.20
N VAL A 112 5.12 -7.46 7.03
CA VAL A 112 4.02 -6.55 6.69
C VAL A 112 2.76 -7.00 7.44
N VAL A 113 2.30 -6.17 8.39
CA VAL A 113 1.03 -6.37 9.11
C VAL A 113 -0.10 -5.67 8.37
N HIS A 114 0.19 -4.49 7.81
CA HIS A 114 -0.71 -3.73 6.96
C HIS A 114 0.11 -3.00 5.90
N ASP A 115 -0.36 -3.05 4.66
CA ASP A 115 0.19 -2.30 3.55
C ASP A 115 -0.89 -1.35 3.02
N GLY A 116 -0.87 -0.11 3.52
CA GLY A 116 -1.74 0.95 3.06
C GLY A 116 -1.20 1.64 1.79
N SER A 117 -0.01 1.25 1.34
CA SER A 117 0.64 1.76 0.14
C SER A 117 0.44 0.91 -1.09
N ASN A 118 0.01 -0.35 -0.91
CA ASN A 118 -0.45 -1.18 -2.01
C ASN A 118 -1.95 -0.95 -2.20
N PRO A 119 -2.37 -0.18 -3.22
CA PRO A 119 -3.78 0.12 -3.43
C PRO A 119 -4.60 -1.16 -3.69
N MET A 120 -3.98 -2.24 -4.17
CA MET A 120 -4.68 -3.51 -4.45
C MET A 120 -5.19 -4.24 -3.20
N ILE A 121 -4.68 -3.92 -1.99
CA ILE A 121 -5.17 -4.54 -0.75
C ILE A 121 -6.65 -4.23 -0.52
N ASN A 122 -7.11 -3.04 -0.94
CA ASN A 122 -8.52 -2.68 -0.84
C ASN A 122 -9.40 -3.50 -1.79
N GLU A 123 -8.92 -3.80 -3.00
CA GLU A 123 -9.60 -4.72 -3.91
C GLU A 123 -9.75 -6.10 -3.26
N GLU A 124 -8.63 -6.71 -2.85
CA GLU A 124 -8.60 -8.08 -2.30
C GLU A 124 -9.53 -8.20 -1.09
N LYS A 125 -9.48 -7.24 -0.17
CA LYS A 125 -10.34 -7.21 1.01
C LYS A 125 -11.81 -7.13 0.65
N THR A 126 -12.17 -6.22 -0.25
CA THR A 126 -13.58 -5.95 -0.62
C THR A 126 -14.16 -7.11 -1.42
N VAL A 127 -13.39 -7.68 -2.35
CA VAL A 127 -13.76 -8.89 -3.10
C VAL A 127 -14.04 -10.01 -2.12
N LYS A 128 -13.10 -10.31 -1.21
CA LYS A 128 -13.26 -11.38 -0.24
C LYS A 128 -14.50 -11.19 0.65
N GLU A 129 -14.77 -9.96 1.10
CA GLU A 129 -15.97 -9.64 1.87
C GLU A 129 -17.25 -9.96 1.07
N TYR A 130 -17.32 -9.57 -0.20
CA TYR A 130 -18.45 -9.89 -1.06
C TYR A 130 -18.62 -11.40 -1.28
N GLU A 131 -17.52 -12.09 -1.58
CA GLU A 131 -17.53 -13.53 -1.85
C GLU A 131 -17.97 -14.34 -0.61
N GLU A 132 -17.54 -13.94 0.59
CA GLU A 132 -17.94 -14.56 1.86
C GLU A 132 -19.44 -14.33 2.17
N LEU A 133 -19.96 -13.13 1.87
CA LEU A 133 -21.36 -12.78 2.09
C LEU A 133 -22.31 -13.49 1.10
N ASN A 134 -21.91 -13.59 -0.17
CA ASN A 134 -22.77 -14.04 -1.26
C ASN A 134 -22.50 -15.49 -1.70
N GLY A 135 -21.41 -16.10 -1.25
CA GLY A 135 -21.04 -17.48 -1.59
C GLY A 135 -20.73 -17.70 -3.07
N THR A 136 -20.25 -16.66 -3.76
CA THR A 136 -19.89 -16.70 -5.18
C THR A 136 -18.53 -16.06 -5.39
N SER A 137 -17.75 -16.53 -6.37
CA SER A 137 -16.50 -15.90 -6.73
C SER A 137 -16.71 -14.74 -7.71
N ILE A 138 -15.87 -13.72 -7.60
CA ILE A 138 -15.89 -12.53 -8.45
C ILE A 138 -14.72 -12.55 -9.44
N LEU A 139 -14.94 -11.97 -10.61
CA LEU A 139 -13.89 -11.73 -11.60
C LEU A 139 -13.35 -10.32 -11.39
N VAL A 140 -12.04 -10.19 -11.31
CA VAL A 140 -11.29 -8.93 -11.25
C VAL A 140 -10.25 -8.92 -12.37
N PRO A 141 -9.96 -7.75 -12.97
CA PRO A 141 -9.03 -7.66 -14.08
C PRO A 141 -7.62 -8.00 -13.64
N SER A 142 -6.94 -8.84 -14.42
CA SER A 142 -5.50 -9.10 -14.26
C SER A 142 -4.63 -8.12 -15.06
N ASP A 143 -5.21 -7.41 -16.03
CA ASP A 143 -4.57 -6.36 -16.82
C ASP A 143 -5.33 -5.03 -16.65
N LEU A 144 -4.66 -4.05 -16.05
CA LEU A 144 -5.24 -2.74 -15.74
C LEU A 144 -4.77 -1.70 -16.75
N PRO A 145 -5.66 -0.81 -17.21
CA PRO A 145 -5.37 0.07 -18.33
C PRO A 145 -4.30 1.12 -18.01
N PHE A 146 -4.10 1.47 -16.75
CA PHE A 146 -3.14 2.50 -16.32
C PHE A 146 -2.48 2.11 -14.99
N THR A 147 -1.42 2.85 -14.61
CA THR A 147 -0.81 2.71 -13.29
C THR A 147 -1.81 3.11 -12.21
N ILE A 148 -2.09 2.20 -11.27
CA ILE A 148 -3.00 2.45 -10.17
C ILE A 148 -2.29 3.15 -9.03
N THR A 149 -2.89 4.22 -8.52
CA THR A 149 -2.43 4.91 -7.31
C THR A 149 -3.40 4.73 -6.15
N HIS A 150 -4.69 4.48 -6.42
CA HIS A 150 -5.71 4.23 -5.39
C HIS A 150 -6.70 3.17 -5.86
N VAL A 151 -7.18 2.34 -4.94
CA VAL A 151 -8.39 1.54 -5.13
C VAL A 151 -9.33 1.78 -3.97
N ASP A 152 -10.57 2.11 -4.30
CA ASP A 152 -11.67 2.14 -3.35
C ASP A 152 -12.58 0.93 -3.59
N GLY A 153 -13.09 0.35 -2.52
CA GLY A 153 -14.00 -0.78 -2.58
C GLY A 153 -15.12 -0.64 -1.56
N ALA A 154 -16.33 -1.03 -1.95
CA ALA A 154 -17.49 -1.08 -1.07
C ALA A 154 -18.38 -2.28 -1.41
N VAL A 155 -18.96 -2.88 -0.37
CA VAL A 155 -20.03 -3.86 -0.48
C VAL A 155 -21.30 -3.25 0.09
N ASN A 156 -22.35 -3.15 -0.72
CA ASN A 156 -23.67 -2.64 -0.33
C ASN A 156 -24.72 -3.70 -0.68
N ASP A 157 -25.23 -4.39 0.34
CA ASP A 157 -26.14 -5.53 0.19
C ASP A 157 -25.58 -6.62 -0.73
N ASP A 158 -26.16 -6.79 -1.93
CA ASP A 158 -25.76 -7.76 -2.95
C ASP A 158 -24.93 -7.14 -4.08
N GLN A 159 -24.47 -5.89 -3.90
CA GLN A 159 -23.63 -5.15 -4.84
C GLN A 159 -22.20 -5.00 -4.33
N LEU A 160 -21.24 -5.21 -5.23
CA LEU A 160 -19.82 -4.89 -5.07
C LEU A 160 -19.47 -3.74 -6.00
N GLU A 161 -18.84 -2.71 -5.45
CA GLU A 161 -18.25 -1.61 -6.21
C GLU A 161 -16.75 -1.57 -5.94
N ILE A 162 -15.94 -1.55 -7.01
CA ILE A 162 -14.49 -1.36 -6.95
C ILE A 162 -14.15 -0.24 -7.93
N THR A 163 -13.36 0.74 -7.49
CA THR A 163 -12.88 1.82 -8.35
C THR A 163 -11.36 1.94 -8.27
N TYR A 164 -10.69 1.70 -9.38
CA TYR A 164 -9.27 1.93 -9.59
C TYR A 164 -9.04 3.34 -10.11
N LYS A 165 -8.03 4.02 -9.56
CA LYS A 165 -7.74 5.42 -9.89
C LYS A 165 -6.27 5.60 -10.22
N ASN A 166 -5.99 6.44 -11.22
CA ASN A 166 -4.73 7.14 -11.34
C ASN A 166 -4.93 8.59 -10.87
N GLY A 167 -4.47 8.91 -9.67
CA GLY A 167 -4.66 10.23 -9.06
C GLY A 167 -3.90 11.36 -9.77
N LEU A 168 -2.87 11.05 -10.56
CA LEU A 168 -2.09 12.04 -11.30
C LEU A 168 -2.81 12.44 -12.60
N LEU A 169 -3.37 11.45 -13.30
CA LEU A 169 -4.04 11.64 -14.58
C LEU A 169 -5.54 11.86 -14.43
N ASN A 170 -6.11 11.62 -13.26
CA ASN A 170 -7.56 11.53 -13.02
C ASN A 170 -8.25 10.48 -13.91
N ASP A 171 -7.55 9.38 -14.20
CA ASP A 171 -8.13 8.23 -14.90
C ASP A 171 -8.83 7.32 -13.88
N LEU A 172 -9.96 6.73 -14.30
CA LEU A 172 -10.85 5.94 -13.45
C LEU A 172 -11.30 4.67 -14.19
N LEU A 173 -11.20 3.53 -13.53
CA LEU A 173 -11.84 2.27 -13.93
C LEU A 173 -12.75 1.84 -12.77
N SER A 174 -14.05 1.70 -13.02
CA SER A 174 -15.00 1.24 -12.00
C SER A 174 -15.63 -0.08 -12.43
N ILE A 175 -15.73 -1.01 -11.48
CA ILE A 175 -16.36 -2.32 -11.61
C ILE A 175 -17.52 -2.36 -10.63
N ASN A 176 -18.73 -2.55 -11.17
CA ASN A 176 -19.91 -2.83 -10.38
C ASN A 176 -20.36 -4.26 -10.66
N VAL A 177 -20.56 -5.04 -9.60
CA VAL A 177 -21.02 -6.43 -9.69
C VAL A 177 -22.24 -6.60 -8.81
N GLY A 178 -23.26 -7.27 -9.33
CA GLY A 178 -24.44 -7.63 -8.56
C GLY A 178 -25.21 -8.78 -9.20
N PRO A 179 -26.27 -9.28 -8.56
CA PRO A 179 -27.09 -10.33 -9.14
C PRO A 179 -27.67 -9.89 -10.48
N LYS A 180 -27.67 -10.84 -11.43
CA LYS A 180 -28.35 -10.67 -12.71
C LYS A 180 -29.85 -10.45 -12.46
N THR A 181 -30.34 -9.28 -12.87
CA THR A 181 -31.77 -8.92 -12.77
C THR A 181 -32.56 -9.35 -14.02
N TYR A 182 -31.97 -9.20 -15.20
CA TYR A 182 -32.56 -9.58 -16.50
C TYR A 182 -31.50 -10.19 -17.41
N ASP A 183 -31.92 -10.94 -18.42
CA ASP A 183 -30.98 -11.42 -19.45
C ASP A 183 -30.37 -10.24 -20.22
N ILE A 184 -29.09 -10.32 -20.57
CA ILE A 184 -28.37 -9.30 -21.35
C ILE A 184 -29.05 -9.01 -22.69
N ASP A 185 -29.78 -9.98 -23.25
CA ASP A 185 -30.57 -9.80 -24.48
C ASP A 185 -31.75 -8.84 -24.31
N ASN A 186 -32.21 -8.62 -23.08
CA ASN A 186 -33.32 -7.73 -22.75
C ASN A 186 -32.88 -6.31 -22.39
N TYR A 187 -31.58 -6.00 -22.48
CA TYR A 187 -31.08 -4.65 -22.22
C TYR A 187 -31.52 -3.70 -23.34
N SER A 188 -32.42 -2.77 -23.04
CA SER A 188 -32.98 -1.82 -24.00
C SER A 188 -32.36 -0.42 -23.84
N GLY A 189 -31.04 -0.31 -24.02
CA GLY A 189 -30.32 0.97 -23.97
C GLY A 189 -29.97 1.46 -25.37
N ASP A 190 -30.46 2.64 -25.75
CA ASP A 190 -29.97 3.33 -26.96
C ASP A 190 -28.46 3.59 -26.81
N GLY A 191 -27.68 3.27 -27.85
CA GLY A 191 -26.23 3.53 -27.91
C GLY A 191 -25.31 2.37 -27.52
N TYR A 192 -25.83 1.22 -27.11
CA TYR A 192 -25.00 0.03 -26.89
C TYR A 192 -24.84 -0.81 -28.16
N GLU A 193 -23.60 -1.16 -28.49
CA GLU A 193 -23.25 -2.14 -29.49
C GLU A 193 -23.10 -3.52 -28.84
N SER A 194 -23.67 -4.54 -29.47
CA SER A 194 -23.50 -5.92 -29.01
C SER A 194 -22.25 -6.54 -29.64
N LEU A 195 -21.33 -7.00 -28.80
CA LEU A 195 -20.08 -7.65 -29.19
C LEU A 195 -19.96 -9.02 -28.51
N HIS A 196 -18.95 -9.80 -28.91
CA HIS A 196 -18.55 -11.03 -28.23
C HIS A 196 -17.06 -10.95 -27.89
N LEU A 197 -16.70 -11.34 -26.67
CA LEU A 197 -15.31 -11.51 -26.26
C LEU A 197 -14.70 -12.74 -26.94
N SER A 198 -13.39 -12.89 -26.84
CA SER A 198 -12.65 -14.06 -27.36
C SER A 198 -13.15 -15.42 -26.83
N ASP A 199 -13.69 -15.48 -25.61
CA ASP A 199 -14.29 -16.68 -25.03
C ASP A 199 -15.75 -16.95 -25.47
N GLY A 200 -16.31 -16.07 -26.31
CA GLY A 200 -17.69 -16.14 -26.79
C GLY A 200 -18.71 -15.48 -25.86
N THR A 201 -18.30 -14.88 -24.74
CA THR A 201 -19.18 -14.12 -23.85
C THR A 201 -19.76 -12.93 -24.59
N LYS A 202 -21.10 -12.83 -24.61
CA LYS A 202 -21.79 -11.67 -25.16
C LYS A 202 -21.64 -10.47 -24.22
N VAL A 203 -21.32 -9.31 -24.79
CA VAL A 203 -21.16 -8.06 -24.06
C VAL A 203 -21.93 -6.94 -24.74
N LEU A 204 -22.33 -5.95 -23.95
CA LEU A 204 -22.88 -4.68 -24.44
C LEU A 204 -21.83 -3.61 -24.21
N PHE A 205 -21.32 -3.05 -25.30
CA PHE A 205 -20.31 -2.02 -25.30
C PHE A 205 -20.95 -0.67 -25.62
N TYR A 206 -20.59 0.34 -24.86
CA TYR A 206 -20.97 1.73 -25.08
C TYR A 206 -19.71 2.58 -25.15
N SER A 207 -19.62 3.40 -26.19
CA SER A 207 -18.65 4.49 -26.30
C SER A 207 -19.41 5.80 -26.21
N GLY A 208 -19.03 6.66 -25.26
CA GLY A 208 -19.54 8.02 -25.16
C GLY A 208 -19.15 8.87 -26.36
N GLU A 209 -19.61 10.12 -26.37
CA GLU A 209 -19.24 11.10 -27.42
C GLU A 209 -17.72 11.33 -27.47
N ALA A 210 -17.04 11.17 -26.33
CA ALA A 210 -15.60 11.13 -26.24
C ALA A 210 -15.11 9.68 -26.10
N ALA A 211 -14.06 9.30 -26.85
CA ALA A 211 -13.47 7.96 -26.80
C ALA A 211 -12.89 7.60 -25.41
N SER A 212 -12.72 8.60 -24.54
CA SER A 212 -12.32 8.47 -23.15
C SER A 212 -13.38 7.87 -22.24
N GLU A 213 -14.66 7.87 -22.65
CA GLU A 213 -15.76 7.34 -21.86
C GLU A 213 -16.26 6.03 -22.47
N GLN A 214 -15.90 4.91 -21.85
CA GLN A 214 -16.29 3.59 -22.29
C GLN A 214 -17.04 2.87 -21.17
N GLN A 215 -18.06 2.10 -21.53
CA GLN A 215 -18.75 1.20 -20.61
C GLN A 215 -18.95 -0.16 -21.28
N LEU A 216 -18.75 -1.22 -20.52
CA LEU A 216 -19.00 -2.59 -20.96
C LEU A 216 -19.84 -3.32 -19.90
N ILE A 217 -20.92 -3.96 -20.34
CA ILE A 217 -21.79 -4.79 -19.51
C ILE A 217 -21.70 -6.23 -19.98
N PHE A 218 -21.51 -7.17 -19.06
CA PHE A 218 -21.55 -8.60 -19.35
C PHE A 218 -22.11 -9.40 -18.18
N GLN A 219 -22.43 -10.68 -18.41
CA GLN A 219 -23.00 -11.55 -17.40
C GLN A 219 -22.24 -12.87 -17.33
N LYS A 220 -21.91 -13.32 -16.11
CA LYS A 220 -21.20 -14.58 -15.84
C LYS A 220 -21.62 -15.12 -14.48
N SER A 221 -21.86 -16.43 -14.38
CA SER A 221 -22.22 -17.10 -13.11
C SER A 221 -23.38 -16.45 -12.32
N ASN A 222 -24.47 -16.07 -13.00
CA ASN A 222 -25.62 -15.33 -12.44
C ASN A 222 -25.34 -13.91 -11.91
N LEU A 223 -24.15 -13.38 -12.17
CA LEU A 223 -23.80 -12.00 -11.87
C LEU A 223 -23.83 -11.15 -13.13
N GLN A 224 -24.13 -9.87 -12.95
CA GLN A 224 -23.95 -8.83 -13.96
C GLN A 224 -22.76 -7.96 -13.56
N TYR A 225 -21.86 -7.75 -14.50
CA TYR A 225 -20.70 -6.89 -14.39
C TYR A 225 -20.94 -5.65 -15.22
N THR A 226 -20.72 -4.47 -14.64
CA THR A 226 -20.70 -3.19 -15.34
C THR A 226 -19.35 -2.55 -15.11
N ILE A 227 -18.57 -2.46 -16.18
CA ILE A 227 -17.22 -1.90 -16.18
C ILE A 227 -17.29 -0.54 -16.86
N ARG A 228 -16.76 0.49 -16.22
CA ARG A 228 -16.68 1.84 -16.76
C ARG A 228 -15.25 2.31 -16.76
N LEU A 229 -14.81 2.88 -17.87
CA LEU A 229 -13.50 3.46 -18.03
C LEU A 229 -13.68 4.93 -18.42
N ASN A 230 -13.09 5.83 -17.63
CA ASN A 230 -13.03 7.26 -17.90
C ASN A 230 -11.57 7.71 -17.84
N THR A 231 -11.01 8.12 -18.97
CA THR A 231 -9.59 8.50 -19.05
C THR A 231 -9.37 9.90 -19.61
N HIS A 232 -8.58 10.70 -18.91
CA HIS A 232 -8.19 12.04 -19.32
C HIS A 232 -6.79 12.05 -19.96
N SER A 233 -6.05 10.95 -19.87
CA SER A 233 -4.78 10.79 -20.56
C SER A 233 -4.95 10.82 -22.09
N SER A 234 -3.90 11.18 -22.82
CA SER A 234 -3.87 11.09 -24.29
C SER A 234 -3.73 9.66 -24.81
N GLU A 235 -3.54 8.67 -23.94
CA GLU A 235 -3.45 7.27 -24.32
C GLU A 235 -4.85 6.70 -24.61
N THR A 236 -4.95 5.92 -25.68
CA THR A 236 -6.20 5.24 -26.01
C THR A 236 -6.20 3.87 -25.34
N TYR A 237 -7.01 3.74 -24.30
CA TYR A 237 -7.22 2.46 -23.62
C TYR A 237 -8.41 1.72 -24.22
N ASP A 238 -8.36 0.40 -24.13
CA ASP A 238 -9.37 -0.49 -24.66
C ASP A 238 -10.01 -1.28 -23.51
N ILE A 239 -11.24 -0.91 -23.13
CA ILE A 239 -11.97 -1.59 -22.05
C ILE A 239 -12.19 -3.07 -22.35
N ILE A 240 -12.21 -3.47 -23.63
CA ILE A 240 -12.37 -4.88 -24.01
C ILE A 240 -11.20 -5.70 -23.49
N LYS A 241 -9.96 -5.21 -23.60
CA LYS A 241 -8.78 -5.91 -23.08
C LYS A 241 -8.82 -6.10 -21.57
N VAL A 242 -9.28 -5.08 -20.86
CA VAL A 242 -9.47 -5.15 -19.40
C VAL A 242 -10.45 -6.29 -19.07
N VAL A 243 -11.59 -6.35 -19.76
CA VAL A 243 -12.62 -7.37 -19.54
C VAL A 243 -12.17 -8.75 -20.00
N GLU A 244 -11.39 -8.87 -21.07
CA GLU A 244 -10.80 -10.14 -21.49
C GLU A 244 -9.77 -10.70 -20.49
N SER A 245 -9.23 -9.85 -19.61
CA SER A 245 -8.32 -10.25 -18.54
C SER A 245 -9.02 -10.72 -17.25
N MET A 246 -10.37 -10.69 -17.23
CA MET A 246 -11.23 -11.03 -16.08
C MET A 246 -11.68 -12.50 -16.06
#